data_AF-A0A2W5Z283-F1
#
_entry.id   AF-A0A2W5Z283-F1
#
_cell.length_a   1.000
_cell.length_b   1.000
_cell.length_c   1.000
_cell.angle_alpha   90.00
_cell.angle_beta   90.00
_cell.angle_gamma   90.00
#
_symmetry.space_group_name_H-M   'P 1'
#
loop_
_entity.id
_entity.type
_entity.pdbx_description
1 polymer ?
#
loop_
_entity_poly.entity_id
_entity_poly.type
_entity_poly.pdbx_seq_one_letter_code
_entity_poly.pdbx_strand_id
1 'polypeptide(L)'
;MFGLDPDGNPQSPYLARLFGARDVALATGLNLSSGEARSLWLRIGIACDLADAAAGALGGRRGYLDPFPTFLVTATALGAAGLGVAALRAEAS
;
A
#
# COMPACT_ATOMS: atom_id res chain seq x y z
N MET A 1 -10.88 -1.26 9.61
CA MET A 1 -9.52 -1.40 9.04
C MET A 1 -8.82 -0.06 9.24
N PHE A 2 -7.66 -0.02 9.88
CA PHE A 2 -6.90 1.23 10.14
C PHE A 2 -7.71 2.39 10.75
N GLY A 3 -8.70 2.10 11.60
CA GLY A 3 -9.54 3.13 12.23
C GLY A 3 -10.53 3.86 11.29
N LEU A 4 -10.66 3.47 10.03
CA LEU A 4 -11.64 4.04 9.10
C LEU A 4 -13.08 3.65 9.48
N ASP A 5 -14.03 4.55 9.23
CA ASP A 5 -15.47 4.38 9.44
C ASP A 5 -16.19 3.94 8.15
N PRO A 6 -16.54 2.65 8.02
CA PRO A 6 -17.25 2.15 6.85
C PRO A 6 -18.75 2.46 6.86
N ASP A 7 -19.34 2.78 8.01
CA ASP A 7 -20.77 3.08 8.12
C ASP A 7 -21.05 4.50 7.63
N GLY A 8 -20.13 5.44 7.89
CA GLY A 8 -20.12 6.78 7.31
C GLY A 8 -19.77 6.83 5.82
N ASN A 9 -19.27 5.73 5.24
CA ASN A 9 -18.98 5.60 3.81
C ASN A 9 -19.24 4.17 3.30
N PRO A 10 -20.48 3.87 2.83
CA PRO A 10 -20.87 2.52 2.43
C PRO A 10 -20.14 2.01 1.18
N GLN A 11 -19.43 2.87 0.45
CA GLN A 11 -18.60 2.48 -0.70
C GLN A 11 -17.22 1.96 -0.26
N SER A 12 -16.81 2.24 0.98
CA SER A 12 -15.49 1.87 1.50
C SER A 12 -15.21 0.36 1.49
N PRO A 13 -16.18 -0.56 1.74
CA PRO A 13 -15.89 -1.99 1.66
C PRO A 13 -15.68 -2.47 0.22
N TYR A 14 -16.26 -1.80 -0.77
CA TYR A 14 -15.99 -2.10 -2.19
C TYR A 14 -14.57 -1.66 -2.57
N LEU A 15 -14.18 -0.43 -2.20
CA LEU A 15 -12.84 0.08 -2.45
C LEU A 15 -11.76 -0.75 -1.73
N ALA A 16 -12.02 -1.20 -0.49
CA ALA A 16 -11.12 -2.08 0.24
C ALA A 16 -10.90 -3.42 -0.47
N ARG A 17 -11.92 -3.97 -1.15
CA ARG A 17 -11.78 -5.19 -1.96
C ARG A 17 -10.95 -4.96 -3.21
N LEU A 18 -11.13 -3.83 -3.89
CA LEU A 18 -10.30 -3.48 -5.06
C LEU A 18 -8.83 -3.31 -4.66
N PHE A 19 -8.57 -2.64 -3.55
CA PHE A 19 -7.25 -2.50 -2.96
C PHE A 19 -6.64 -3.87 -2.64
N GLY A 20 -7.37 -4.72 -1.92
CA GLY A 20 -6.91 -6.08 -1.60
C GLY A 20 -6.65 -6.94 -2.84
N ALA A 21 -7.49 -6.83 -3.88
CA ALA A 21 -7.29 -7.55 -5.13
C ALA A 21 -6.00 -7.13 -5.86
N ARG A 22 -5.69 -5.83 -5.87
CA ARG A 22 -4.42 -5.29 -6.38
C ARG A 22 -3.24 -5.89 -5.62
N ASP A 23 -3.28 -5.88 -4.29
CA ASP A 23 -2.19 -6.39 -3.46
C ASP A 23 -1.98 -7.90 -3.65
N VAL A 24 -3.05 -8.67 -3.79
CA VAL A 24 -2.97 -10.09 -4.15
C VAL A 24 -2.29 -10.26 -5.50
N ALA A 25 -2.68 -9.48 -6.52
CA ALA A 25 -2.06 -9.57 -7.85
C ALA A 25 -0.56 -9.22 -7.82
N LEU A 26 -0.17 -8.17 -7.09
CA LEU A 26 1.22 -7.78 -6.89
C LEU A 26 2.01 -8.89 -6.18
N ALA A 27 1.46 -9.46 -5.10
CA ALA A 27 2.07 -10.54 -4.36
C ALA A 27 2.20 -11.81 -5.22
N THR A 28 1.19 -12.15 -6.01
CA THR A 28 1.25 -13.29 -6.95
C THR A 28 2.33 -13.06 -8.01
N GLY A 29 2.37 -11.88 -8.64
CA GLY A 29 3.38 -11.52 -9.62
C GLY A 29 4.80 -11.62 -9.05
N LEU A 30 5.00 -11.09 -7.84
CA LEU A 30 6.27 -11.19 -7.12
C LEU A 30 6.70 -12.64 -6.85
N ASN A 31 5.78 -13.46 -6.32
CA ASN A 31 6.09 -14.84 -5.93
C ASN A 31 6.35 -15.76 -7.13
N LEU A 32 5.69 -15.50 -8.26
CA LEU A 32 5.87 -16.30 -9.49
C LEU A 32 7.04 -15.82 -10.36
N SER A 33 7.70 -14.72 -10.01
CA SER A 33 8.80 -14.15 -10.79
C SER A 33 10.17 -14.38 -10.16
N SER A 34 11.20 -14.37 -10.98
CA SER A 34 12.62 -14.42 -10.59
C SER A 34 13.43 -13.34 -11.31
N GLY A 35 14.65 -13.04 -10.81
CA GLY A 35 15.59 -12.11 -11.43
C GLY A 35 15.01 -10.71 -11.67
N GLU A 36 15.20 -10.18 -12.88
CA GLU A 36 14.74 -8.84 -13.25
C GLU A 36 13.22 -8.68 -13.16
N ALA A 37 12.44 -9.71 -13.50
CA ALA A 37 10.98 -9.67 -13.40
C ALA A 37 10.54 -9.54 -11.93
N ARG A 38 11.20 -10.26 -11.02
CA ARG A 38 10.95 -10.14 -9.58
C ARG A 38 11.28 -8.74 -9.06
N SER A 39 12.41 -8.20 -9.50
CA SER A 39 12.82 -6.81 -9.18
C SER A 39 11.82 -5.77 -9.69
N LEU A 40 11.23 -5.98 -10.87
CA LEU A 40 10.18 -5.12 -11.41
C LEU A 40 8.92 -5.14 -10.54
N TRP A 41 8.44 -6.33 -10.13
CA TRP A 41 7.29 -6.45 -9.24
C TRP A 41 7.53 -5.78 -7.88
N LEU A 42 8.73 -5.91 -7.30
CA LEU A 42 9.10 -5.18 -6.08
C LEU A 42 9.01 -3.66 -6.28
N ARG A 43 9.56 -3.13 -7.39
CA ARG A 43 9.51 -1.69 -7.69
C ARG A 43 8.08 -1.17 -7.88
N ILE A 44 7.23 -1.94 -8.56
CA ILE A 44 5.81 -1.59 -8.75
C ILE A 44 5.09 -1.59 -7.40
N GLY A 45 5.30 -2.61 -6.56
CA GLY A 45 4.72 -2.68 -5.22
C GLY A 45 5.12 -1.47 -4.35
N ILE A 46 6.42 -1.15 -4.29
CA ILE A 46 6.93 0.04 -3.59
C ILE A 46 6.26 1.31 -4.11
N ALA A 47 6.08 1.46 -5.43
CA ALA A 47 5.43 2.63 -6.01
C ALA A 47 3.95 2.73 -5.58
N CYS A 48 3.22 1.61 -5.53
CA CYS A 48 1.86 1.58 -5.02
C CYS A 48 1.80 1.98 -3.54
N ASP A 49 2.66 1.42 -2.70
CA ASP A 49 2.72 1.73 -1.26
C ASP A 49 3.02 3.21 -1.02
N LEU A 50 3.94 3.80 -1.79
CA LEU A 50 4.23 5.23 -1.72
C LEU A 50 3.04 6.11 -2.16
N ALA A 51 2.31 5.69 -3.20
CA ALA A 51 1.10 6.38 -3.64
C ALA A 51 0.00 6.32 -2.56
N ASP A 52 -0.15 5.18 -1.88
CA ASP A 52 -1.11 4.99 -0.81
C ASP A 52 -0.75 5.84 0.42
N ALA A 53 0.55 5.91 0.77
CA ALA A 53 1.05 6.81 1.82
C ALA A 53 0.77 8.28 1.49
N ALA A 54 1.00 8.69 0.24
CA ALA A 54 0.69 10.04 -0.21
C ALA A 54 -0.81 10.34 -0.16
N ALA A 55 -1.66 9.38 -0.54
CA ALA A 55 -3.11 9.52 -0.46
C ALA A 55 -3.59 9.67 0.99
N GLY A 56 -3.05 8.87 1.92
CA GLY A 56 -3.30 8.98 3.36
C GLY A 56 -2.92 10.35 3.91
N ALA A 57 -1.69 10.81 3.65
CA ALA A 57 -1.20 12.11 4.09
C ALA A 57 -2.03 13.27 3.51
N LEU A 58 -2.38 13.21 2.22
CA LEU A 58 -3.23 14.22 1.58
C LEU A 58 -4.66 14.20 2.15
N GLY A 59 -5.18 13.04 2.50
CA GLY A 59 -6.51 12.91 3.11
C GLY A 59 -6.58 13.56 4.48
N GLY A 60 -5.57 13.33 5.33
CA GLY A 60 -5.45 14.03 6.61
C GLY A 60 -5.30 15.54 6.44
N ARG A 61 -4.48 15.98 5.47
CA ARG A 61 -4.30 17.41 5.16
C ARG A 61 -5.58 18.10 4.65
N ARG A 62 -6.45 17.37 3.95
CA ARG A 62 -7.73 17.88 3.44
C ARG A 62 -8.87 17.76 4.46
N GLY A 63 -8.63 17.11 5.60
CA GLY A 63 -9.58 17.04 6.71
C GLY A 63 -10.72 16.03 6.56
N TYR A 64 -10.68 15.14 5.55
CA TYR A 64 -11.66 14.05 5.44
C TYR A 64 -11.17 12.74 6.03
N LEU A 65 -9.92 12.67 6.48
CA LEU A 65 -9.41 11.60 7.34
C LEU A 65 -9.04 12.20 8.69
N ASP A 66 -9.57 11.60 9.76
CA ASP A 66 -9.18 11.97 11.12
C ASP A 66 -7.68 11.72 11.37
N PRO A 67 -7.06 12.38 12.37
CA PRO A 67 -5.63 12.26 12.62
C PRO A 67 -5.17 10.82 12.88
N PHE A 68 -5.98 10.04 13.61
CA PHE A 68 -5.63 8.65 13.96
C PHE A 68 -5.67 7.71 12.73
N PRO A 69 -6.75 7.66 11.93
CA PRO A 69 -6.74 6.93 10.66
C PRO A 69 -5.66 7.41 9.69
N THR A 70 -5.44 8.72 9.57
CA THR A 70 -4.37 9.30 8.74
C THR A 70 -3.01 8.71 9.12
N PHE A 71 -2.70 8.68 10.41
CA PHE A 71 -1.45 8.10 10.91
C PHE A 71 -1.34 6.62 10.55
N LEU A 72 -2.37 5.82 10.85
CA LEU A 72 -2.34 4.38 10.61
C LEU A 72 -2.13 4.03 9.14
N VAL A 73 -2.95 4.59 8.24
CA VAL A 73 -2.86 4.25 6.80
C VAL A 73 -1.52 4.70 6.20
N THR A 74 -1.03 5.88 6.58
CA THR A 74 0.23 6.43 6.05
C THR A 74 1.42 5.65 6.60
N ALA A 75 1.45 5.38 7.90
CA ALA A 75 2.56 4.67 8.54
C ALA A 75 2.66 3.22 8.05
N THR A 76 1.52 2.53 7.89
CA THR A 76 1.51 1.17 7.34
C THR A 76 2.04 1.13 5.91
N ALA A 77 1.57 2.04 5.05
CA ALA A 77 2.02 2.10 3.65
C ALA A 77 3.53 2.44 3.54
N LEU A 78 4.02 3.39 4.35
CA LEU A 78 5.47 3.68 4.40
C LEU A 78 6.29 2.49 4.93
N GLY A 79 5.76 1.75 5.91
CA GLY A 79 6.38 0.52 6.40
C GLY A 79 6.49 -0.55 5.31
N ALA A 80 5.42 -0.76 4.54
CA ALA A 80 5.41 -1.69 3.42
C ALA A 80 6.42 -1.28 2.33
N ALA A 81 6.44 0.00 1.94
CA ALA A 81 7.43 0.53 0.99
C ALA A 81 8.87 0.30 1.49
N GLY A 82 9.13 0.52 2.78
CA GLY A 82 10.43 0.27 3.40
C GLY A 82 10.86 -1.20 3.32
N LEU A 83 9.94 -2.13 3.58
CA LEU A 83 10.17 -3.57 3.44
C LEU A 83 10.43 -3.96 1.99
N GLY A 84 9.67 -3.40 1.04
CA GLY A 84 9.89 -3.61 -0.39
C GLY A 84 11.28 -3.14 -0.84
N VAL A 85 11.72 -1.97 -0.38
CA VAL A 85 13.08 -1.45 -0.65
C VAL A 85 14.15 -2.36 -0.06
N ALA A 86 13.95 -2.87 1.16
CA ALA A 86 14.88 -3.81 1.78
C ALA A 86 14.98 -5.12 0.98
N ALA A 87 13.85 -5.68 0.55
CA ALA A 87 13.80 -6.88 -0.29
C ALA A 87 14.50 -6.64 -1.64
N LEU A 88 14.25 -5.50 -2.29
CA LEU A 88 14.87 -5.16 -3.58
C LEU A 88 16.40 -5.03 -3.48
N ARG A 89 16.92 -4.53 -2.35
CA ARG A 89 18.36 -4.47 -2.10
C ARG A 89 18.97 -5.86 -1.89
N ALA A 90 18.24 -6.77 -1.24
CA ALA A 90 18.68 -8.15 -1.03
C ALA A 90 18.73 -8.97 -2.34
N GLU A 91 17.90 -8.64 -3.33
CA GLU A 91 17.98 -9.25 -4.68
C GLU A 91 19.21 -8.78 -5.47
N ALA A 92 19.83 -7.66 -5.08
CA ALA A 92 20.97 -7.06 -5.78
C ALA A 92 22.34 -7.42 -5.18
N SER A 93 22.36 -8.14 -4.05
CA SER A 93 23.56 -8.62 -3.34
C SER A 93 23.88 -10.06 -3.66
#